data_AF-A0A8S9ZQM6-F1
#
_entry.id   AF-A0A8S9ZQM6-F1
#
_cell.length_a   1.000
_cell.length_b   1.000
_cell.length_c   1.000
_cell.angle_alpha   90.00
_cell.angle_beta   90.00
_cell.angle_gamma   90.00
#
_symmetry.space_group_name_H-M   'P 1'
#
loop_
_entity.id
_entity.type
_entity.pdbx_description
1 polymer ?
#
loop_
_entity_poly.entity_id
_entity_poly.type
_entity_poly.pdbx_seq_one_letter_code
_entity_poly.pdbx_strand_id
1 'polypeptide(L)'
;MVVKIQDVTLHDVWASNLEEEFASLREFIDDYPFVAMDTEFPGVVTSPVGQFTSKDNFNYNQLYCNVNLLKLIQVGFTLMNEKGDLTPNRDIWQFNLHFNLAEDMFSAESVELLRDAGFNFSRHQKEGILMENFGELLTTSGLLVDKRITWITFHSCFDFAYLIKAILLDNLPQEEEDFFL
;
A
#
# COMPACT_ATOMS: atom_id res chain seq x y z
N MET A 1 -7.88 17.20 25.00
CA MET A 1 -8.97 17.02 24.04
C MET A 1 -9.12 15.52 23.86
N VAL A 2 -10.17 14.91 24.40
CA VAL A 2 -10.41 13.46 24.22
C VAL A 2 -11.04 13.31 22.84
N VAL A 3 -10.28 12.83 21.87
CA VAL A 3 -10.83 12.41 20.58
C VAL A 3 -11.77 11.24 20.90
N LYS A 4 -13.09 11.46 20.78
CA LYS A 4 -14.01 10.34 20.74
C LYS A 4 -13.68 9.59 19.45
N ILE A 5 -13.09 8.41 19.59
CA ILE A 5 -12.99 7.45 18.49
C ILE A 5 -14.44 7.13 18.14
N GLN A 6 -14.91 7.71 17.04
CA GLN A 6 -16.18 7.33 16.45
C GLN A 6 -15.95 5.97 15.79
N ASP A 7 -16.85 5.00 16.02
CA ASP A 7 -16.70 3.62 15.54
C ASP A 7 -16.44 3.60 14.03
N VAL A 8 -15.35 2.95 13.61
CA VAL A 8 -15.00 2.75 12.19
C VAL A 8 -15.32 1.32 11.80
N THR A 9 -15.66 1.11 10.53
CA THR A 9 -15.88 -0.23 9.97
C THR A 9 -14.62 -0.64 9.23
N LEU A 10 -13.83 -1.53 9.85
CA LEU A 10 -12.63 -2.08 9.22
C LEU A 10 -12.99 -3.29 8.35
N HIS A 11 -12.72 -3.19 7.06
CA HIS A 11 -12.88 -4.26 6.08
C HIS A 11 -11.55 -4.95 5.86
N ASP A 12 -11.41 -6.13 6.46
CA ASP A 12 -10.29 -7.02 6.20
C ASP A 12 -10.47 -7.67 4.82
N VAL A 13 -9.71 -7.18 3.84
CA VAL A 13 -9.79 -7.64 2.46
C VAL A 13 -8.73 -8.71 2.21
N TRP A 14 -9.18 -9.85 1.72
CA TRP A 14 -8.40 -11.03 1.37
C TRP A 14 -8.74 -11.44 -0.06
N ALA A 15 -8.07 -12.47 -0.60
CA ALA A 15 -8.32 -12.91 -1.97
C ALA A 15 -9.80 -13.28 -2.24
N SER A 16 -10.53 -13.76 -1.22
CA SER A 16 -11.92 -14.22 -1.35
C SER A 16 -12.96 -13.11 -1.52
N ASN A 17 -12.69 -11.89 -1.02
CA ASN A 17 -13.63 -10.76 -1.08
C ASN A 17 -13.05 -9.54 -1.83
N LEU A 18 -11.87 -9.67 -2.43
CA LEU A 18 -11.17 -8.58 -3.11
C LEU A 18 -12.05 -7.81 -4.11
N GLU A 19 -12.75 -8.53 -4.99
CA GLU A 19 -13.61 -7.92 -6.01
C GLU A 19 -14.82 -7.20 -5.40
N GLU A 20 -15.43 -7.80 -4.38
CA GLU A 20 -16.58 -7.24 -3.65
C GLU A 20 -16.20 -5.93 -2.97
N GLU A 21 -15.06 -5.91 -2.28
CA GLU A 21 -14.59 -4.73 -1.55
C GLU A 21 -14.16 -3.61 -2.50
N PHE A 22 -13.50 -3.93 -3.62
CA PHE A 22 -13.23 -2.92 -4.66
C PHE A 22 -14.52 -2.41 -5.31
N ALA A 23 -15.56 -3.25 -5.47
CA ALA A 23 -16.86 -2.81 -5.94
C ALA A 23 -17.51 -1.83 -4.96
N SER A 24 -17.50 -2.13 -3.66
CA SER A 24 -18.02 -1.23 -2.63
C SER A 24 -17.24 0.08 -2.56
N LEU A 25 -15.90 0.02 -2.58
CA LEU A 25 -15.04 1.21 -2.57
C LEU A 25 -15.38 2.15 -3.74
N ARG A 26 -15.59 1.60 -4.95
CA ARG A 26 -15.95 2.36 -6.16
C ARG A 26 -17.23 3.18 -6.02
N GLU A 27 -18.19 2.73 -5.21
CA GLU A 27 -19.44 3.47 -4.99
C GLU A 27 -19.23 4.82 -4.29
N PHE A 28 -18.10 4.98 -3.58
CA PHE A 28 -17.83 6.18 -2.78
C PHE A 28 -16.85 7.16 -3.42
N ILE A 29 -16.07 6.75 -4.43
CA ILE A 29 -14.96 7.55 -4.98
C ILE A 29 -15.42 8.94 -5.47
N ASP A 30 -16.59 9.02 -6.08
CA ASP A 30 -17.10 10.29 -6.63
C ASP A 30 -17.47 11.32 -5.55
N ASP A 31 -18.00 10.86 -4.41
CA ASP A 31 -18.42 11.72 -3.29
C ASP A 31 -17.33 11.90 -2.22
N TYR A 32 -16.37 10.97 -2.16
CA TYR A 32 -15.28 10.90 -1.17
C TYR A 32 -13.89 10.80 -1.86
N PRO A 33 -13.46 11.85 -2.59
CA PRO A 33 -12.28 11.77 -3.45
C PRO A 33 -10.93 11.92 -2.72
N PHE A 34 -10.92 12.08 -1.39
CA PHE A 34 -9.68 12.16 -0.61
C PHE A 34 -9.32 10.78 -0.07
N VAL A 35 -8.18 10.25 -0.48
CA VAL A 35 -7.77 8.86 -0.19
C VAL A 35 -6.55 8.90 0.70
N ALA A 36 -6.73 8.64 2.00
CA ALA A 36 -5.61 8.37 2.88
C ALA A 36 -5.09 6.95 2.65
N MET A 37 -3.77 6.82 2.56
CA MET A 37 -3.09 5.58 2.23
C MET A 37 -1.86 5.36 3.10
N ASP A 38 -1.66 4.11 3.50
CA ASP A 38 -0.51 3.64 4.25
C ASP A 38 -0.20 2.18 3.87
N THR A 39 1.05 1.74 4.03
CA THR A 39 1.47 0.38 3.68
C THR A 39 2.33 -0.29 4.74
N GLU A 40 2.24 -1.62 4.79
CA GLU A 40 3.12 -2.45 5.62
C GLU A 40 3.92 -3.41 4.73
N PHE A 41 5.22 -3.44 4.94
CA PHE A 41 6.18 -4.20 4.15
C PHE A 41 7.35 -4.67 5.02
N PRO A 42 8.15 -5.65 4.59
CA PRO A 42 9.13 -6.33 5.45
C PRO A 42 10.44 -5.54 5.63
N GLY A 43 10.34 -4.20 5.71
CA GLY A 43 11.44 -3.29 5.98
C GLY A 43 12.41 -3.08 4.83
N VAL A 44 13.69 -2.94 5.20
CA VAL A 44 14.82 -2.67 4.31
C VAL A 44 15.88 -3.74 4.59
N VAL A 45 16.27 -4.49 3.57
CA VAL A 45 17.24 -5.60 3.68
C VAL A 45 18.57 -5.32 2.97
N THR A 46 18.59 -4.30 2.11
CA THR A 46 19.78 -3.94 1.35
C THR A 46 19.98 -2.43 1.29
N SER A 47 21.23 -2.03 1.09
CA SER A 47 21.62 -0.64 0.85
C SER A 47 22.41 -0.59 -0.45
N PRO A 48 22.14 0.42 -1.31
CA PRO A 48 22.85 0.54 -2.57
C PRO A 48 24.32 0.89 -2.31
N VAL A 49 25.22 0.27 -3.07
CA VAL A 49 26.67 0.49 -2.97
C VAL A 49 27.14 1.27 -4.18
N GLY A 50 27.80 2.41 -3.97
CA GLY A 50 28.30 3.24 -5.07
C GLY A 50 28.56 4.68 -4.68
N GLN A 51 28.85 5.49 -5.69
CA GLN A 51 28.87 6.95 -5.57
C GLN A 51 27.51 7.50 -5.98
N PHE A 52 26.92 8.35 -5.14
CA PHE A 52 25.62 8.96 -5.38
C PHE A 52 25.80 10.46 -5.58
N THR A 53 25.05 11.02 -6.52
CA THR A 53 25.14 12.44 -6.89
C THR A 53 24.50 13.37 -5.85
N SER A 54 23.54 12.84 -5.09
CA SER A 54 22.83 13.56 -4.02
C SER A 54 22.28 12.58 -2.97
N LYS A 55 21.73 13.14 -1.87
CA LYS A 55 20.99 12.36 -0.87
C LYS A 55 19.70 11.77 -1.46
N ASP A 56 19.02 12.52 -2.33
CA ASP A 56 17.77 12.08 -2.95
C ASP A 56 18.03 10.93 -3.91
N ASN A 57 19.11 11.00 -4.70
CA ASN A 57 19.56 9.90 -5.54
C ASN A 57 19.90 8.64 -4.72
N PHE A 58 20.56 8.79 -3.57
CA PHE A 58 20.77 7.66 -2.65
C PHE A 58 19.46 7.08 -2.11
N ASN A 59 18.54 7.94 -1.65
CA ASN A 59 17.25 7.52 -1.11
C ASN A 59 16.42 6.78 -2.17
N TYR A 60 16.38 7.29 -3.40
CA TYR A 60 15.70 6.63 -4.51
C TYR A 60 16.34 5.28 -4.84
N ASN A 61 17.67 5.20 -4.88
CA ASN A 61 18.33 3.91 -5.09
C ASN A 61 18.04 2.92 -3.96
N GLN A 62 17.92 3.39 -2.72
CA GLN A 62 17.55 2.56 -1.58
C GLN A 62 16.10 2.07 -1.69
N LEU A 63 15.18 2.95 -2.08
CA LEU A 63 13.79 2.63 -2.39
C LEU A 63 13.70 1.59 -3.51
N TYR A 64 14.33 1.88 -4.66
CA TYR A 64 14.37 1.03 -5.85
C TYR A 64 14.81 -0.40 -5.52
N CYS A 65 15.97 -0.56 -4.88
CA CYS A 65 16.49 -1.90 -4.64
C CYS A 65 15.59 -2.68 -3.67
N ASN A 66 15.11 -2.06 -2.59
CA ASN A 66 14.30 -2.77 -1.61
C ASN A 66 12.89 -3.07 -2.12
N VAL A 67 12.20 -2.13 -2.78
CA VAL A 67 10.85 -2.36 -3.30
C VAL A 67 10.85 -3.42 -4.41
N ASN A 68 11.88 -3.46 -5.26
CA ASN A 68 11.98 -4.51 -6.28
C ASN A 68 12.27 -5.89 -5.68
N LEU A 69 13.08 -5.97 -4.61
CA LEU A 69 13.44 -7.23 -3.93
C LEU A 69 12.33 -7.77 -3.00
N LEU A 70 11.59 -6.88 -2.35
CA LEU A 70 10.64 -7.23 -1.29
C LEU A 70 9.19 -7.22 -1.81
N LYS A 71 8.31 -7.84 -1.02
CA LYS A 71 6.88 -7.88 -1.29
C LYS A 71 6.11 -7.04 -0.28
N LEU A 72 5.11 -6.33 -0.78
CA LEU A 72 4.11 -5.64 0.01
C LEU A 72 3.28 -6.64 0.81
N ILE A 73 2.97 -6.34 2.08
CA ILE A 73 2.21 -7.23 2.97
C ILE A 73 0.78 -6.71 3.16
N GLN A 74 0.62 -5.40 3.32
CA GLN A 74 -0.69 -4.78 3.51
C GLN A 74 -0.75 -3.36 2.94
N VAL A 75 -1.94 -2.96 2.49
CA VAL A 75 -2.26 -1.58 2.10
C VAL A 75 -3.56 -1.17 2.77
N GLY A 76 -3.57 0.00 3.41
CA GLY A 76 -4.77 0.61 3.97
C GLY A 76 -5.30 1.73 3.08
N PHE A 77 -6.61 1.77 2.81
CA PHE A 77 -7.28 2.91 2.19
C PHE A 77 -8.41 3.44 3.09
N THR A 78 -8.47 4.76 3.21
CA THR A 78 -9.59 5.47 3.87
C THR A 78 -10.06 6.60 2.97
N LEU A 79 -11.35 6.61 2.62
CA LEU A 79 -11.95 7.62 1.76
C LEU A 79 -12.63 8.72 2.60
N MET A 80 -12.43 9.97 2.19
CA MET A 80 -12.98 11.16 2.84
C MET A 80 -13.50 12.15 1.80
N ASN A 81 -14.48 12.97 2.20
CA ASN A 81 -14.91 14.12 1.43
C ASN A 81 -14.06 15.36 1.73
N GLU A 82 -14.34 16.48 1.05
CA GLU A 82 -13.62 17.76 1.23
C GLU A 82 -13.64 18.32 2.67
N LYS A 83 -14.59 17.89 3.51
CA LYS A 83 -14.69 18.32 4.91
C LYS A 83 -13.90 17.40 5.86
N GLY A 84 -13.32 16.31 5.34
CA GLY A 84 -12.69 15.27 6.14
C GLY A 84 -13.68 14.29 6.77
N ASP A 85 -14.95 14.27 6.33
CA ASP A 85 -15.91 13.26 6.79
C ASP A 85 -15.68 11.94 6.04
N LEU A 86 -15.73 10.82 6.76
CA LEU A 86 -15.67 9.46 6.20
C LEU A 86 -16.97 9.11 5.45
N THR A 87 -16.95 7.98 4.74
CA THR A 87 -18.16 7.36 4.15
C THR A 87 -19.27 7.21 5.19
N PRO A 88 -20.55 7.07 4.79
CA PRO A 88 -21.65 6.94 5.75
C PRO A 88 -21.48 5.77 6.74
N ASN A 89 -20.86 4.67 6.29
CA ASN A 89 -20.54 3.50 7.12
C ASN A 89 -19.15 3.57 7.76
N ARG A 90 -18.39 4.63 7.47
CA ARG A 90 -17.07 4.92 8.02
C ARG A 90 -16.08 3.81 7.73
N ASP A 91 -16.09 3.40 6.47
CA ASP A 91 -15.36 2.26 5.95
C ASP A 91 -13.86 2.56 5.85
N ILE A 92 -13.06 1.59 6.27
CA ILE A 92 -11.61 1.56 6.10
C ILE A 92 -11.28 0.21 5.49
N TRP A 93 -10.58 0.19 4.37
CA TRP A 93 -10.19 -1.05 3.71
C TRP A 93 -8.75 -1.40 4.05
N GLN A 94 -8.54 -2.63 4.51
CA GLN A 94 -7.24 -3.20 4.82
C GLN A 94 -6.99 -4.38 3.88
N PHE A 95 -6.23 -4.15 2.81
CA PHE A 95 -5.90 -5.17 1.82
C PHE A 95 -4.71 -5.99 2.31
N ASN A 96 -4.92 -7.28 2.53
CA ASN A 96 -3.91 -8.21 3.03
C ASN A 96 -3.33 -9.04 1.87
N LEU A 97 -2.09 -8.75 1.48
CA LEU A 97 -1.43 -9.37 0.32
C LEU A 97 -0.76 -10.70 0.68
N HIS A 98 -0.55 -11.53 -0.33
CA HIS A 98 0.14 -12.81 -0.19
C HIS A 98 1.60 -12.62 0.22
N PHE A 99 2.00 -13.27 1.31
CA PHE A 99 3.37 -13.25 1.80
C PHE A 99 3.75 -14.60 2.42
N ASN A 100 4.91 -15.13 2.06
CA ASN A 100 5.40 -16.43 2.50
C ASN A 100 6.79 -16.30 3.15
N LEU A 101 6.84 -16.42 4.48
CA LEU A 101 8.08 -16.36 5.27
C LEU A 101 9.13 -17.44 4.93
N ALA A 102 8.76 -18.50 4.21
CA ALA A 102 9.71 -19.53 3.80
C ALA A 102 10.40 -19.22 2.47
N GLU A 103 9.80 -18.34 1.64
CA GLU A 103 10.23 -18.09 0.26
C GLU A 103 10.63 -16.62 0.04
N ASP A 104 9.93 -15.69 0.69
CA ASP A 104 10.09 -14.27 0.48
C ASP A 104 11.20 -13.69 1.35
N MET A 105 11.91 -12.68 0.81
CA MET A 105 12.92 -11.94 1.57
C MET A 105 12.28 -10.97 2.55
N PHE A 106 12.90 -10.80 3.72
CA PHE A 106 12.44 -9.88 4.75
C PHE A 106 13.55 -9.47 5.72
N SER A 107 13.35 -8.33 6.39
CA SER A 107 14.07 -7.99 7.62
C SER A 107 13.43 -8.72 8.81
N ALA A 108 14.24 -9.46 9.58
CA ALA A 108 13.77 -10.17 10.76
C ALA A 108 13.14 -9.23 11.80
N GLU A 109 13.74 -8.05 12.00
CA GLU A 109 13.24 -7.02 12.92
C GLU A 109 11.86 -6.51 12.49
N SER A 110 11.67 -6.24 11.20
CA SER A 110 10.38 -5.77 10.67
C SER A 110 9.29 -6.85 10.78
N VAL A 111 9.62 -8.12 10.51
CA VAL A 111 8.67 -9.22 10.68
C VAL A 111 8.29 -9.42 12.14
N GLU A 112 9.23 -9.29 13.08
CA GLU A 112 8.93 -9.35 14.51
C GLU A 112 7.99 -8.21 14.93
N LEU A 113 8.27 -6.98 14.51
CA LEU A 113 7.40 -5.83 14.76
C LEU A 113 5.98 -6.04 14.21
N LEU A 114 5.85 -6.55 12.99
CA LEU A 114 4.55 -6.85 12.39
C LEU A 114 3.82 -7.98 13.13
N ARG A 115 4.53 -9.02 13.60
CA ARG A 115 3.92 -10.07 14.45
C ARG A 115 3.38 -9.48 15.75
N ASP A 116 4.15 -8.61 16.39
CA ASP A 116 3.74 -7.95 17.62
C ASP A 116 2.56 -7.00 17.39
N ALA A 117 2.45 -6.40 16.19
CA ALA A 117 1.30 -5.62 15.74
C ALA A 117 0.07 -6.47 15.36
N GLY A 118 0.18 -7.81 15.35
CA GLY A 118 -0.93 -8.73 15.14
C GLY A 118 -1.01 -9.38 13.75
N PHE A 119 0.03 -9.25 12.91
CA PHE A 119 0.04 -9.86 11.57
C PHE A 119 0.05 -11.38 11.64
N ASN A 120 -0.95 -12.02 11.02
CA ASN A 120 -1.02 -13.46 10.86
C ASN A 120 -0.41 -13.89 9.52
N PHE A 121 0.92 -14.07 9.49
CA PHE A 121 1.64 -14.49 8.29
C PHE A 121 1.19 -15.83 7.71
N SER A 122 0.66 -16.76 8.54
CA SER A 122 0.09 -18.00 8.00
C SER A 122 -1.18 -17.74 7.20
N ARG A 123 -1.94 -16.69 7.53
CA ARG A 123 -3.13 -16.28 6.78
C ARG A 123 -2.74 -15.54 5.50
N HIS A 124 -1.78 -14.61 5.56
CA HIS A 124 -1.20 -13.99 4.36
C HIS A 124 -0.73 -15.03 3.34
N GLN A 125 -0.05 -16.09 3.78
CA GLN A 125 0.38 -17.16 2.88
C GLN A 125 -0.78 -17.92 2.21
N LYS A 126 -1.90 -18.12 2.91
CA LYS A 126 -2.99 -19.00 2.45
C LYS A 126 -4.13 -18.27 1.75
N GLU A 127 -4.41 -17.05 2.19
CA GLU A 127 -5.60 -16.27 1.84
C GLU A 127 -5.24 -14.88 1.30
N GLY A 128 -3.95 -14.52 1.29
CA GLY A 128 -3.51 -13.21 0.88
C GLY A 128 -3.74 -12.94 -0.61
N ILE A 129 -3.97 -11.67 -0.92
CA ILE A 129 -4.21 -11.17 -2.27
C ILE A 129 -2.91 -11.25 -3.08
N LEU A 130 -2.97 -11.84 -4.27
CA LEU A 130 -1.87 -11.76 -5.23
C LEU A 130 -1.71 -10.31 -5.71
N MET A 131 -0.47 -9.82 -5.78
CA MET A 131 -0.17 -8.42 -6.12
C MET A 131 -0.73 -8.04 -7.49
N GLU A 132 -0.70 -8.96 -8.45
CA GLU A 132 -1.27 -8.81 -9.78
C GLU A 132 -2.79 -8.55 -9.77
N ASN A 133 -3.55 -9.27 -8.93
CA ASN A 133 -4.99 -9.10 -8.82
C ASN A 133 -5.33 -7.76 -8.15
N PHE A 134 -4.55 -7.37 -7.13
CA PHE A 134 -4.69 -6.05 -6.51
C PHE A 134 -4.38 -4.93 -7.51
N GLY A 135 -3.29 -5.04 -8.26
CA GLY A 135 -2.87 -4.08 -9.27
C GLY A 135 -3.90 -3.89 -10.38
N GLU A 136 -4.48 -4.98 -10.88
CA GLU A 136 -5.55 -4.96 -11.88
C GLU A 136 -6.78 -4.17 -11.41
N LEU A 137 -7.27 -4.47 -10.21
CA LEU A 137 -8.45 -3.82 -9.65
C LEU A 137 -8.17 -2.37 -9.24
N LEU A 138 -6.99 -2.08 -8.70
CA LEU A 138 -6.56 -0.71 -8.42
C LEU A 138 -6.52 0.12 -9.71
N THR A 139 -6.00 -0.44 -10.81
CA THR A 139 -5.92 0.24 -12.11
C THR A 139 -7.29 0.63 -12.65
N THR A 140 -8.31 -0.19 -12.41
CA THR A 140 -9.69 0.04 -12.87
C THR A 140 -10.62 0.60 -11.79
N SER A 141 -10.08 0.97 -10.63
CA SER A 141 -10.87 1.47 -9.50
C SER A 141 -11.39 2.89 -9.70
N GLY A 142 -10.73 3.72 -10.51
CA GLY A 142 -11.00 5.17 -10.56
C GLY A 142 -10.21 5.98 -9.51
N LEU A 143 -9.42 5.33 -8.65
CA LEU A 143 -8.49 6.01 -7.74
C LEU A 143 -7.24 6.55 -8.45
N LEU A 144 -6.93 6.00 -9.63
CA LEU A 144 -5.78 6.38 -10.43
C LEU A 144 -6.21 7.32 -11.56
N VAL A 145 -5.28 8.19 -11.99
CA VAL A 145 -5.38 9.09 -13.16
C VAL A 145 -6.56 10.07 -13.18
N ASP A 146 -7.41 10.09 -12.14
CA ASP A 146 -8.47 11.06 -11.98
C ASP A 146 -8.01 12.25 -11.14
N LYS A 147 -8.06 13.46 -11.73
CA LYS A 147 -7.62 14.72 -11.10
C LYS A 147 -8.49 15.15 -9.92
N ARG A 148 -9.67 14.55 -9.74
CA ARG A 148 -10.52 14.77 -8.57
C ARG A 148 -9.92 14.11 -7.32
N ILE A 149 -9.18 13.02 -7.50
CA ILE A 149 -8.63 12.24 -6.39
C ILE A 149 -7.44 12.94 -5.78
N THR A 150 -7.48 13.09 -4.46
CA THR A 150 -6.39 13.64 -3.65
C THR A 150 -5.85 12.57 -2.71
N TRP A 151 -4.63 12.11 -2.97
CA TRP A 151 -3.94 11.17 -2.10
C TRP A 151 -3.36 11.89 -0.88
N ILE A 152 -3.69 11.40 0.32
CA ILE A 152 -3.17 11.88 1.60
C ILE A 152 -2.23 10.80 2.14
N THR A 153 -0.99 11.17 2.43
CA THR A 153 0.03 10.20 2.81
C THR A 153 1.00 10.79 3.84
N PHE A 154 1.81 9.94 4.47
CA PHE A 154 2.80 10.33 5.47
C PHE A 154 4.10 9.55 5.28
N HIS A 155 5.21 10.23 4.98
CA HIS A 155 6.51 9.58 4.72
C HIS A 155 6.47 8.46 3.66
N SER A 156 5.77 8.72 2.56
CA SER A 156 5.20 7.70 1.69
C SER A 156 6.00 7.30 0.45
N CYS A 157 7.32 7.53 0.46
CA CYS A 157 8.15 7.14 -0.68
C CYS A 157 8.03 5.63 -0.97
N PHE A 158 8.09 4.80 0.07
CA PHE A 158 7.91 3.35 -0.03
C PHE A 158 6.47 2.97 -0.39
N ASP A 159 5.50 3.62 0.25
CA ASP A 159 4.08 3.34 0.02
C ASP A 159 3.70 3.53 -1.46
N PHE A 160 4.03 4.69 -2.02
CA PHE A 160 3.77 4.96 -3.44
C PHE A 160 4.55 4.02 -4.34
N ALA A 161 5.81 3.72 -4.01
CA ALA A 161 6.60 2.80 -4.81
C ALA A 161 5.98 1.39 -4.87
N TYR A 162 5.41 0.88 -3.78
CA TYR A 162 4.69 -0.39 -3.82
C TYR A 162 3.40 -0.31 -4.64
N LEU A 163 2.64 0.78 -4.56
CA LEU A 163 1.46 0.98 -5.40
C LEU A 163 1.83 1.05 -6.89
N ILE A 164 2.87 1.80 -7.25
CA ILE A 164 3.39 1.88 -8.62
C ILE A 164 3.88 0.52 -9.09
N LYS A 165 4.63 -0.23 -8.28
CA LYS A 165 5.04 -1.60 -8.59
C LYS A 165 3.84 -2.52 -8.84
N ALA A 166 2.78 -2.40 -8.03
CA ALA A 166 1.55 -3.18 -8.21
C ALA A 166 0.83 -2.85 -9.53
N ILE A 167 0.88 -1.59 -9.99
CA ILE A 167 0.24 -1.17 -11.24
C ILE A 167 1.11 -1.55 -12.46
N LEU A 168 2.42 -1.38 -12.37
CA LEU A 168 3.36 -1.72 -13.44
C LEU A 168 3.49 -3.23 -13.64
N LEU A 169 3.35 -4.01 -12.56
CA LEU A 169 3.69 -5.45 -12.52
C LEU A 169 5.11 -5.74 -13.04
N ASP A 170 6.00 -4.79 -12.85
CA ASP A 170 7.41 -4.84 -13.21
C ASP A 170 8.22 -4.11 -12.12
N ASN A 171 9.54 -4.17 -12.25
CA ASN A 171 10.43 -3.36 -11.46
C ASN A 171 10.10 -1.86 -11.66
N LEU A 172 10.34 -1.09 -10.60
CA LEU A 172 10.32 0.37 -10.70
C LEU A 172 11.29 0.86 -11.78
N PRO A 173 11.08 2.07 -12.33
CA PRO A 173 12.08 2.72 -13.17
C PRO A 173 13.45 2.76 -12.49
N GLN A 174 14.53 2.71 -13.25
CA GLN A 174 15.88 2.71 -12.66
C GLN A 174 16.31 4.13 -12.24
N GLU A 175 15.86 5.14 -12.98
CA GLU A 175 16.19 6.53 -12.72
C GLU A 175 15.03 7.22 -11.98
N GLU A 176 15.39 8.09 -11.03
CA GLU A 176 14.43 8.82 -10.20
C GLU A 176 13.48 9.68 -11.04
N GLU A 177 13.99 10.30 -12.09
CA GLU A 177 13.22 11.16 -12.99
C GLU A 177 12.05 10.38 -13.64
N ASP A 178 12.30 9.14 -14.08
CA ASP A 178 11.30 8.30 -14.73
C ASP A 178 10.21 7.81 -13.75
N PHE A 179 10.48 7.78 -12.45
CA PHE A 179 9.48 7.45 -11.43
C PHE A 179 8.47 8.59 -11.19
N PHE A 180 8.89 9.84 -11.41
CA PHE A 180 8.06 11.03 -11.19
C PHE A 180 7.36 11.54 -12.46
N LEU A 181 7.61 10.94 -13.62
CA LEU A 181 7.01 11.27 -14.91
C LEU A 181 5.71 10.50 -15.16
#